data_AF-D9TNW3-F1
#
_entry.id   AF-D9TNW3-F1
#
_cell.length_a   1.000
_cell.length_b   1.000
_cell.length_c   1.000
_cell.angle_alpha   90.00
_cell.angle_beta   90.00
_cell.angle_gamma   90.00
#
_symmetry.space_group_name_H-M   'P 1'
#
loop_
_entity.id
_entity.type
_entity.pdbx_description
1 polymer ?
#
loop_
_entity_poly.entity_id
_entity_poly.type
_entity_poly.pdbx_seq_one_letter_code
_entity_poly.pdbx_strand_id
1 'polypeptide(L)'
;MININNLLSSIKKIFKKNKGYDKITLRLYGLDIEIERKTNIDIPHEVTVVVPRVELRKKVKGDEEDIEIIMNSITIVHSPRHKELGISSPPPNIPKRINHE
;
A
#
# COMPACT_ATOMS: atom_id res chain seq x y z
N MET A 1 24.61 -11.94 40.07
CA MET A 1 24.84 -10.71 39.27
C MET A 1 24.15 -10.89 37.93
N ILE A 2 23.10 -10.11 37.66
CA ILE A 2 22.37 -10.19 36.38
C ILE A 2 23.31 -9.63 35.30
N ASN A 3 23.60 -10.43 34.28
CA ASN A 3 24.49 -10.02 33.19
C ASN A 3 23.75 -9.06 32.26
N ILE A 4 23.90 -7.77 32.55
CA ILE A 4 23.24 -6.64 31.87
C ILE A 4 23.53 -6.65 30.36
N ASN A 5 24.68 -7.16 29.93
CA ASN A 5 25.08 -7.19 28.51
C ASN A 5 24.24 -8.18 27.67
N ASN A 6 23.85 -9.31 28.26
CA ASN A 6 22.99 -10.30 27.60
C ASN A 6 21.53 -9.84 27.56
N LEU A 7 21.11 -9.07 28.57
CA LEU A 7 19.78 -8.47 28.61
C LEU A 7 19.65 -7.33 27.58
N LEU A 8 20.65 -6.44 27.51
CA LEU A 8 20.71 -5.34 26.54
C LEU A 8 20.71 -5.83 25.08
N SER A 9 21.44 -6.91 24.76
CA SER A 9 21.47 -7.47 23.41
C SER A 9 20.15 -8.14 23.00
N SER A 10 19.46 -8.77 23.95
CA SER A 10 18.12 -9.35 23.75
C SER A 10 17.06 -8.25 23.54
N ILE A 11 17.15 -7.15 24.31
CA ILE A 11 16.32 -5.95 24.14
C ILE A 11 16.62 -5.28 22.79
N LYS A 12 17.89 -5.11 22.40
CA LYS A 12 18.28 -4.58 21.07
C LYS A 12 17.75 -5.43 19.91
N LYS A 13 17.67 -6.76 20.08
CA LYS A 13 17.06 -7.68 19.09
C LYS A 13 15.54 -7.52 19.00
N ILE A 14 14.87 -7.18 20.09
CA ILE A 14 13.43 -6.87 20.12
C ILE A 14 13.16 -5.51 19.47
N PHE A 15 14.04 -4.53 19.65
CA PHE A 15 14.06 -3.24 18.94
C PHE A 15 14.71 -3.33 17.55
N LYS A 16 14.58 -4.48 16.85
CA LYS A 16 15.03 -4.60 15.46
C LYS A 16 14.29 -3.54 14.63
N LYS A 17 15.03 -2.50 14.26
CA LYS A 17 14.55 -1.30 13.57
C LYS A 17 13.77 -1.71 12.33
N ASN A 18 12.49 -1.34 12.25
CA ASN A 18 11.72 -1.53 11.02
C ASN A 18 12.47 -0.85 9.87
N LYS A 19 12.84 -1.62 8.85
CA LYS A 19 13.59 -1.10 7.70
C LYS A 19 12.72 -0.21 6.80
N GLY A 20 11.41 -0.49 6.74
CA GLY A 20 10.45 0.25 5.94
C GLY A 20 9.30 0.80 6.78
N TYR A 21 8.91 2.04 6.48
CA TYR A 21 7.78 2.72 7.08
C TYR A 21 7.01 3.49 6.00
N ASP A 22 5.72 3.21 5.86
CA ASP A 22 4.83 4.00 5.02
C ASP A 22 3.72 4.58 5.88
N LYS A 23 3.41 5.85 5.64
CA LYS A 23 2.25 6.52 6.24
C LYS A 23 1.52 7.28 5.16
N ILE A 24 0.22 7.03 5.06
CA ILE A 24 -0.70 7.74 4.19
C ILE A 24 -1.81 8.31 5.06
N THR A 25 -2.15 9.56 4.79
CA THR A 25 -3.29 10.23 5.41
C THR A 25 -4.07 10.91 4.29
N LEU A 26 -5.30 10.47 4.06
CA LEU A 26 -6.22 11.01 3.07
C LEU A 26 -7.39 11.67 3.82
N ARG A 27 -7.59 12.97 3.58
CA ARG A 27 -8.68 13.74 4.19
C ARG A 27 -9.51 14.39 3.10
N LEU A 28 -10.79 14.02 3.01
CA LEU A 28 -11.71 14.43 1.94
C LEU A 28 -13.10 14.70 2.51
N TYR A 29 -13.50 15.96 2.61
CA TYR A 29 -14.89 16.34 2.93
C TYR A 29 -15.56 15.50 4.06
N GLY A 30 -14.86 15.34 5.19
CA GLY A 30 -15.34 14.56 6.34
C GLY A 30 -14.93 13.08 6.35
N LEU A 31 -14.29 12.59 5.29
CA LEU A 31 -13.64 11.28 5.22
C LEU A 31 -12.16 11.41 5.59
N ASP A 32 -11.77 10.79 6.69
CA ASP A 32 -10.37 10.67 7.11
C ASP A 32 -9.93 9.20 7.05
N ILE A 33 -8.92 8.91 6.24
CA ILE A 33 -8.31 7.59 6.13
C ILE A 33 -6.84 7.69 6.47
N GLU A 34 -6.38 6.90 7.42
CA GLU A 34 -4.98 6.76 7.79
C GLU A 34 -4.52 5.32 7.57
N ILE A 35 -3.42 5.15 6.85
CA ILE A 35 -2.76 3.86 6.66
C ILE A 35 -1.33 4.01 7.13
N GLU A 36 -0.97 3.17 8.09
CA GLU A 36 0.39 3.07 8.60
C GLU A 36 0.89 1.64 8.38
N ARG A 37 2.04 1.50 7.72
CA ARG A 37 2.71 0.22 7.54
C ARG A 37 4.12 0.27 8.09
N LYS A 38 4.42 -0.66 8.99
CA LYS A 38 5.76 -0.91 9.53
C LYS A 38 6.22 -2.27 9.01
N THR A 39 7.27 -2.30 8.20
CA THR A 39 7.73 -3.54 7.56
C THR A 39 9.23 -3.75 7.72
N ASN A 40 9.61 -5.03 7.73
CA ASN A 40 11.00 -5.49 7.75
C ASN A 40 11.40 -6.17 6.44
N ILE A 41 10.52 -6.11 5.43
CA ILE A 41 10.72 -6.74 4.13
C ILE A 41 11.63 -5.85 3.28
N ASP A 42 12.65 -6.45 2.68
CA ASP A 42 13.67 -5.79 1.83
C ASP A 42 13.28 -5.75 0.35
N ILE A 43 12.06 -6.18 0.04
CA ILE A 43 11.52 -6.20 -1.33
C ILE A 43 10.92 -4.83 -1.62
N PRO A 44 11.11 -4.25 -2.82
CA PRO A 44 10.42 -3.02 -3.18
C PRO A 44 8.90 -3.17 -3.01
N HIS A 45 8.29 -2.20 -2.36
CA HIS A 45 6.87 -2.17 -2.10
C HIS A 45 6.29 -0.87 -2.64
N GLU A 46 5.16 -0.99 -3.31
CA GLU A 46 4.42 0.16 -3.80
C GLU A 46 3.17 0.37 -2.93
N VAL A 47 2.84 1.63 -2.67
CA VAL A 47 1.56 2.00 -2.09
C VAL A 47 0.89 3.00 -3.02
N THR A 48 -0.33 2.68 -3.43
CA THR A 48 -1.07 3.47 -4.42
C THR A 48 -2.35 3.97 -3.79
N VAL A 49 -2.60 5.26 -3.90
CA VAL A 49 -3.88 5.89 -3.54
C VAL A 49 -4.54 6.31 -4.83
N VAL A 50 -5.71 5.77 -5.13
CA VAL A 50 -6.51 6.14 -6.31
C VAL A 50 -7.76 6.87 -5.82
N VAL A 51 -7.93 8.09 -6.32
CA VAL A 51 -9.08 8.95 -6.00
C VAL A 51 -9.77 9.32 -7.32
N PRO A 52 -10.64 8.47 -7.87
CA PRO A 52 -11.22 8.67 -9.20
C PRO A 52 -12.12 9.89 -9.29
N ARG A 53 -12.95 10.13 -8.27
CA ARG A 53 -13.86 11.28 -8.26
C ARG A 53 -14.16 11.73 -6.84
N VAL A 54 -13.86 12.99 -6.57
CA VAL A 54 -14.29 13.72 -5.38
C VAL A 54 -14.82 15.07 -5.84
N GLU A 55 -16.09 15.34 -5.59
CA GLU A 55 -16.74 16.60 -5.95
C GLU A 55 -17.45 17.20 -4.74
N LEU A 56 -17.36 18.52 -4.62
CA LEU A 56 -18.23 19.32 -3.78
C LEU A 56 -19.13 20.15 -4.69
N ARG A 57 -20.42 19.98 -4.56
CA ARG A 57 -21.43 20.77 -5.25
C ARG A 57 -22.15 21.60 -4.22
N LYS A 58 -22.09 22.92 -4.38
CA LYS A 58 -22.75 23.87 -3.49
C LYS A 58 -23.74 24.70 -4.29
N LYS A 59 -24.99 24.73 -3.84
CA LYS A 59 -26.03 25.64 -4.34
C LYS A 59 -26.39 26.61 -3.23
N VAL A 60 -26.45 27.90 -3.56
CA VAL A 60 -26.84 28.95 -2.62
C VAL A 60 -28.10 29.61 -3.17
N LYS A 61 -29.17 29.69 -2.35
CA LYS A 61 -30.42 30.35 -2.70
C LYS A 61 -30.89 31.20 -1.54
N GLY A 62 -30.61 32.50 -1.60
CA GLY A 62 -30.85 33.39 -0.45
C GLY A 62 -29.93 33.00 0.72
N ASP A 63 -30.53 32.76 1.88
CA ASP A 63 -29.82 32.31 3.10
C ASP A 63 -29.70 30.77 3.19
N GLU A 64 -30.28 30.03 2.24
CA GLU A 64 -30.19 28.57 2.21
C GLU A 64 -28.98 28.10 1.41
N GLU A 65 -28.17 27.23 2.01
CA GLU A 65 -27.08 26.52 1.35
C GLU A 65 -27.39 25.02 1.27
N ASP A 66 -27.27 24.47 0.06
CA ASP A 66 -27.37 23.04 -0.20
C ASP A 66 -25.98 22.55 -0.65
N ILE A 67 -25.43 21.60 0.10
CA ILE A 67 -24.08 21.06 -0.09
C ILE A 67 -24.18 19.56 -0.36
N GLU A 68 -23.78 19.15 -1.55
CA GLU A 68 -23.65 17.76 -1.97
C GLU A 68 -22.16 17.40 -2.11
N ILE A 69 -21.75 16.33 -1.43
CA ILE A 69 -20.39 15.78 -1.53
C ILE A 69 -20.49 14.42 -2.23
N ILE A 70 -19.79 14.27 -3.35
CA ILE A 70 -19.71 13.02 -4.11
C ILE A 70 -18.32 12.45 -3.97
N MET A 71 -18.21 11.27 -3.37
CA MET A 71 -16.98 10.49 -3.28
C MET A 71 -17.20 9.16 -3.97
N ASN A 72 -16.45 8.86 -5.03
CA ASN A 72 -16.60 7.61 -5.78
C ASN A 72 -15.27 6.89 -5.96
N SER A 73 -15.28 5.59 -5.67
CA SER A 73 -14.21 4.64 -6.00
C SER A 73 -12.84 4.98 -5.41
N ILE A 74 -12.82 5.63 -4.23
CA ILE A 74 -11.58 5.88 -3.48
C ILE A 74 -11.00 4.54 -3.05
N THR A 75 -9.79 4.23 -3.49
CA THR A 75 -9.09 2.99 -3.14
C THR A 75 -7.67 3.29 -2.67
N ILE A 76 -7.21 2.50 -1.70
CA ILE A 76 -5.81 2.51 -1.28
C ILE A 76 -5.31 1.08 -1.31
N VAL A 77 -4.23 0.86 -2.04
CA VAL A 77 -3.70 -0.47 -2.33
C VAL A 77 -2.26 -0.55 -1.86
N HIS A 78 -1.99 -1.61 -1.11
CA HIS A 78 -0.64 -2.04 -0.77
C HIS A 78 -0.21 -3.15 -1.74
N SER A 79 0.85 -2.93 -2.52
CA SER A 79 1.32 -3.88 -3.54
C SER A 79 2.79 -4.26 -3.32
N PRO A 80 3.07 -5.32 -2.54
CA PRO A 80 4.38 -5.93 -2.48
C PRO A 80 4.81 -6.48 -3.83
N ARG A 81 5.99 -6.09 -4.32
CA ARG A 81 6.56 -6.81 -5.46
C ARG A 81 6.96 -8.21 -5.01
N HIS A 82 6.84 -9.18 -5.91
CA HIS A 82 7.40 -10.51 -5.67
C HIS A 82 8.93 -10.39 -5.68
N LYS A 83 9.62 -11.09 -4.78
CA LYS A 83 11.08 -11.18 -4.83
C LYS A 83 11.44 -11.83 -6.15
N GLU A 84 12.22 -11.19 -7.02
CA GLU A 84 12.73 -11.87 -8.20
C GLU A 84 13.55 -13.08 -7.75
N LEU A 85 12.92 -14.26 -7.79
CA LEU A 85 13.63 -15.52 -7.73
C LEU A 85 14.34 -15.56 -9.08
N GLY A 86 15.65 -15.30 -9.11
CA GLY A 86 16.45 -15.21 -10.34
C GLY A 86 16.53 -16.49 -11.19
N ILE A 87 15.53 -17.36 -11.08
CA ILE A 87 15.30 -18.54 -11.89
C ILE A 87 14.27 -18.10 -12.92
N SER A 88 14.73 -17.64 -14.09
CA SER A 88 13.85 -17.56 -15.24
C SER A 88 13.25 -18.95 -15.46
N SER A 89 11.93 -19.07 -15.35
CA SER A 89 11.27 -20.30 -15.80
C SER A 89 11.63 -20.47 -17.28
N PRO A 90 12.06 -21.67 -17.72
CA PRO A 90 12.29 -21.91 -19.13
C PRO A 90 11.01 -21.53 -19.89
N PRO A 91 11.14 -20.94 -21.09
CA PRO A 91 9.98 -20.58 -21.88
C PRO A 91 9.07 -21.81 -22.04
N PRO A 92 7.73 -21.64 -21.98
CA PRO A 92 6.81 -22.75 -22.14
C PRO A 92 7.10 -23.49 -23.46
N ASN A 93 7.12 -24.83 -23.42
CA ASN A 93 7.37 -25.63 -24.60
C ASN A 93 6.16 -25.52 -25.55
N ILE A 94 6.30 -24.71 -26.60
CA ILE A 94 5.25 -24.51 -27.60
C ILE A 94 5.26 -25.74 -28.52
N PRO A 95 4.21 -26.57 -28.56
CA PRO A 95 4.16 -27.72 -29.44
C PRO A 95 4.25 -27.27 -30.90
N LYS A 96 5.04 -28.00 -31.71
CA LYS A 96 5.16 -27.72 -33.15
C LYS A 96 3.78 -27.86 -33.79
N ARG A 97 3.37 -26.83 -34.53
CA ARG A 97 2.15 -26.87 -35.35
C ARG A 97 2.30 -27.99 -36.38
N ILE A 98 1.43 -28.99 -36.28
CA ILE A 98 1.33 -30.05 -37.28
C ILE A 98 0.56 -29.45 -38.46
N ASN A 99 1.21 -29.32 -39.61
CA ASN A 99 0.51 -29.03 -40.86
C ASN A 99 -0.04 -30.37 -41.36
N HIS A 100 -1.36 -30.46 -41.51
CA HIS A 100 -1.99 -31.53 -42.28
C HIS A 100 -1.94 -31.12 -43.75
N GLU A 101 -1.21 -31.89 -44.56
CA GLU A 101 -1.22 -31.81 -46.04
C GLU A 101 -2.51 -32.39 -46.62
#